data_AF-A0AAU4YDP3-F1
#
_entry.id   AF-A0AAU4YDP3-F1
#
_cell.length_a   1.000
_cell.length_b   1.000
_cell.length_c   1.000
_cell.angle_alpha   90.00
_cell.angle_beta   90.00
_cell.angle_gamma   90.00
#
_symmetry.space_group_name_H-M   'P 1'
#
loop_
_entity.id
_entity.type
_entity.pdbx_description
1 polymer ?
#
loop_
_entity_poly.entity_id
_entity_poly.type
_entity_poly.pdbx_seq_one_letter_code
_entity_poly.pdbx_strand_id
1 'polypeptide(L)'
;MHLVEQVLAGGLWHKLHVGRPYDELADFLRPDDYQTMAALAAPAVGAGTPHGQAKSAALPTRTGPGAGYEHATALETVRNRYAVMLPIVRYTLPHLAADSGFRRTAAQLRQEGWRDWHLLTAIANAAGNHRAQQQGLRPSPGDSQERRARILATMQAPEACSRRGIHRTCLRTHLSVAAVSTARSFGLVIRHGLLDRQALLSVLGDRYGYWTDDVGHSDVFEWQSSSNETAELPAS
;
A
#
# COMPACT_ATOMS: atom_id res chain seq x y z
N MET A 1 -0.30 27.37 -14.76
CA MET A 1 -1.20 28.16 -13.89
C MET A 1 -2.46 27.42 -13.43
N HIS A 2 -3.02 26.48 -14.21
CA HIS A 2 -4.27 25.77 -13.87
C HIS A 2 -4.34 25.05 -12.51
N LEU A 3 -3.23 24.53 -11.99
CA LEU A 3 -3.21 23.81 -10.71
C LEU A 3 -3.52 24.73 -9.52
N VAL A 4 -3.05 25.98 -9.58
CA VAL A 4 -3.24 26.95 -8.50
C VAL A 4 -4.71 27.35 -8.40
N GLU A 5 -5.34 27.65 -9.54
CA GLU A 5 -6.76 28.01 -9.62
C GLU A 5 -7.69 26.89 -9.14
N GLN A 6 -7.37 25.63 -9.45
CA GLN A 6 -8.16 24.47 -9.00
C GLN A 6 -8.08 24.26 -7.48
N VAL A 7 -6.90 24.49 -6.88
CA VAL A 7 -6.72 24.36 -5.42
C VAL A 7 -7.39 25.53 -4.67
N LEU A 8 -7.42 26.72 -5.27
CA LEU A 8 -8.14 27.89 -4.76
C LEU A 8 -9.66 27.68 -4.77
N ALA A 9 -10.19 27.15 -5.87
CA ALA A 9 -11.62 26.82 -5.99
C ALA A 9 -12.05 25.72 -5.00
N GLY A 10 -11.14 24.83 -4.59
CA GLY A 10 -11.38 23.76 -3.62
C GLY A 10 -11.33 24.17 -2.14
N GLY A 11 -11.24 25.47 -1.81
CA GLY A 11 -11.29 25.95 -0.42
C GLY A 11 -10.01 25.69 0.39
N LEU A 12 -8.91 25.34 -0.28
CA LEU A 12 -7.62 24.96 0.32
C LEU A 12 -6.63 26.13 0.47
N TRP A 13 -7.14 27.36 0.56
CA TRP A 13 -6.36 28.59 0.72
C TRP A 13 -5.33 28.52 1.85
N HIS A 14 -5.68 27.91 2.99
CA HIS A 14 -4.82 27.79 4.15
C HIS A 14 -3.72 26.70 4.05
N LYS A 15 -3.74 25.85 3.01
CA LYS A 15 -2.73 24.79 2.77
C LYS A 15 -1.76 25.10 1.64
N LEU A 16 -2.03 26.14 0.86
CA LEU A 16 -1.05 26.76 -0.02
C LEU A 16 -0.17 27.72 0.82
N HIS A 17 0.65 27.15 1.70
CA HIS A 17 1.85 27.88 2.09
C HIS A 17 2.80 27.82 0.89
N VAL A 18 2.78 28.89 0.09
CA VAL A 18 3.86 29.17 -0.85
C VAL A 18 5.09 29.34 0.01
N GLY A 19 5.96 28.32 0.04
CA GLY A 19 7.29 28.46 0.60
C GLY A 19 7.95 29.59 -0.18
N ARG A 20 8.06 30.76 0.45
CA ARG A 20 8.91 31.82 -0.06
C ARG A 20 10.34 31.29 -0.10
N PRO A 21 11.14 31.60 -1.12
CA PRO A 21 12.55 31.25 -1.15
C PRO A 21 13.20 31.63 0.18
N TYR A 22 14.08 30.77 0.71
CA TYR A 22 14.71 30.99 2.01
C TYR A 22 15.32 32.40 2.13
N ASP A 23 15.88 32.90 1.03
CA ASP A 23 16.49 34.23 0.95
C ASP A 23 15.48 35.38 1.18
N GLU A 24 14.20 35.22 0.82
CA GLU A 24 13.15 36.21 1.11
C GLU A 24 12.63 36.13 2.55
N LEU A 25 12.75 34.96 3.20
CA LEU A 25 12.34 34.76 4.59
C LEU A 25 13.46 35.12 5.58
N ALA A 26 14.72 34.99 5.15
CA ALA A 26 15.88 35.31 5.96
C ALA A 26 15.89 36.79 6.38
N ASP A 27 15.42 37.68 5.50
CA ASP A 27 15.29 39.13 5.74
C ASP A 27 14.08 39.52 6.60
N PHE A 28 13.17 38.57 6.89
CA PHE A 28 12.00 38.84 7.73
C PHE A 28 12.39 39.10 9.19
N LEU A 29 13.47 38.47 9.65
CA LEU A 29 14.04 38.66 10.98
C LEU A 29 15.26 39.57 10.88
N ARG A 30 15.37 40.52 11.79
CA ARG A 30 16.55 41.38 11.89
C ARG A 30 17.72 40.57 12.47
N PRO A 31 18.98 40.94 12.17
CA PRO A 31 20.16 40.33 12.78
C PRO A 31 20.07 40.21 14.31
N ASP A 32 19.49 41.20 14.97
CA ASP A 32 19.27 41.22 16.43
C ASP A 32 18.29 40.15 16.91
N ASP A 33 17.30 39.77 16.08
CA ASP A 33 16.37 38.70 16.39
C ASP A 33 17.10 37.35 16.42
N TYR A 34 18.02 37.12 15.46
CA TYR A 34 18.87 35.92 15.46
C TYR A 34 19.81 35.87 16.66
N GLN A 35 20.37 37.01 17.07
CA GLN A 35 21.19 37.09 18.29
C GLN A 35 20.35 36.81 19.55
N THR A 36 19.14 37.33 19.61
CA THR A 36 18.19 37.07 20.69
C THR A 36 17.84 35.58 20.77
N MET A 37 17.57 34.93 19.63
CA MET A 37 17.30 33.49 19.56
C MET A 37 18.52 32.65 19.93
N ALA A 38 19.73 33.05 19.51
CA ALA A 38 20.98 32.37 19.84
C ALA A 38 21.37 32.52 21.33
N ALA A 39 20.94 33.61 21.97
CA ALA A 39 21.13 33.86 23.40
C ALA A 39 20.10 33.13 24.29
N LEU A 40 19.08 32.49 23.71
CA LEU A 40 18.14 31.67 24.48
C LEU A 40 18.91 30.51 25.13
N ALA A 41 18.82 30.44 26.45
CA ALA A 41 19.47 29.39 27.22
C ALA A 41 18.94 28.02 26.81
N ALA A 42 19.85 27.05 26.65
CA ALA A 42 19.47 25.67 26.51
C ALA A 42 18.82 25.15 27.82
N PRO A 43 17.86 24.23 27.72
CA PRO A 43 17.37 23.62 26.50
C PRO A 43 16.16 24.37 25.91
N ALA A 44 15.94 24.23 24.60
CA ALA A 44 14.78 24.83 23.93
C ALA A 44 13.47 24.45 24.66
N VAL A 45 12.47 25.35 24.62
CA VAL A 45 11.14 25.07 25.17
C VAL A 45 10.62 23.77 24.55
N GLY A 46 10.35 22.77 25.40
CA GLY A 46 9.88 21.46 24.97
C GLY A 46 10.97 20.38 24.78
N ALA A 47 12.25 20.70 24.92
CA ALA A 47 13.34 19.73 24.76
C ALA A 47 13.31 18.56 25.75
N GLY A 48 12.79 18.80 26.97
CA GLY A 48 12.53 17.75 27.96
C GLY A 48 11.14 17.11 27.82
N THR A 49 10.32 17.57 26.89
CA THR A 49 8.97 17.01 26.70
C THR A 49 9.09 15.71 25.93
N PRO A 50 8.61 14.58 26.49
CA PRO A 50 8.58 13.32 25.78
C PRO A 50 7.81 13.50 24.47
N HIS A 51 8.48 13.30 23.33
CA HIS A 51 7.82 13.27 22.02
C HIS A 51 7.14 11.91 21.86
N GLY A 52 6.07 11.72 22.61
CA GLY A 52 5.23 10.55 22.61
C GLY A 52 3.95 10.89 23.32
N GLN A 53 2.84 10.98 22.58
CA GLN A 53 1.54 11.11 23.23
C GLN A 53 1.35 9.89 24.13
N ALA A 54 1.33 10.11 25.45
CA ALA A 54 0.97 9.06 26.38
C ALA A 54 -0.41 8.53 25.98
N LYS A 55 -0.52 7.22 25.77
CA LYS A 55 -1.81 6.57 25.48
C LYS A 55 -2.75 6.88 26.65
N SER A 56 -3.77 7.69 26.40
CA SER A 56 -4.73 8.07 27.44
C SER A 56 -5.52 6.83 27.88
N ALA A 57 -5.52 6.55 29.18
CA ALA A 57 -6.32 5.47 29.76
C ALA A 57 -7.84 5.68 29.52
N ALA A 58 -8.27 6.93 29.28
CA ALA A 58 -9.66 7.26 29.00
C ALA A 58 -10.10 6.94 27.56
N LEU A 59 -9.17 6.60 26.66
CA LEU A 59 -9.46 6.24 25.26
C LEU A 59 -8.90 4.85 24.96
N PRO A 60 -9.51 3.78 25.49
CA PRO A 60 -9.08 2.43 25.18
C PRO A 60 -9.24 2.14 23.69
N THR A 61 -8.35 1.30 23.16
CA THR A 61 -8.44 0.83 21.77
C THR A 61 -9.80 0.16 21.56
N ARG A 62 -10.54 0.58 20.53
CA ARG A 62 -11.80 -0.07 20.17
C ARG A 62 -11.54 -1.49 19.69
N THR A 63 -12.17 -2.45 20.35
CA THR A 63 -12.14 -3.87 20.00
C THR A 63 -13.43 -4.28 19.30
N GLY A 64 -13.37 -5.39 18.56
CA GLY A 64 -14.50 -5.96 17.82
C GLY A 64 -14.65 -5.42 16.39
N PRO A 65 -15.68 -5.92 15.66
CA PRO A 65 -15.89 -5.62 14.25
C PRO A 65 -15.83 -4.14 13.91
N GLY A 66 -15.24 -3.86 12.76
CA GLY A 66 -15.24 -2.55 12.13
C GLY A 66 -16.64 -2.07 11.79
N ALA A 67 -16.81 -0.75 11.66
CA ALA A 67 -18.06 -0.24 11.12
C ALA A 67 -18.19 -0.71 9.66
N GLY A 68 -19.35 -1.28 9.31
CA GLY A 68 -19.59 -1.82 7.96
C GLY A 68 -18.88 -3.14 7.65
N TYR A 69 -18.23 -3.76 8.65
CA TYR A 69 -17.66 -5.10 8.47
C TYR A 69 -18.76 -6.16 8.63
N GLU A 70 -18.98 -6.90 7.55
CA GLU A 70 -19.85 -8.07 7.46
C GLU A 70 -19.01 -9.20 6.88
N HIS A 71 -18.83 -10.30 7.61
CA HIS A 71 -17.91 -11.37 7.23
C HIS A 71 -18.24 -11.97 5.85
N ALA A 72 -19.53 -12.18 5.53
CA ALA A 72 -19.96 -12.68 4.22
C ALA A 72 -19.56 -11.72 3.08
N THR A 73 -19.74 -10.41 3.27
CA THR A 73 -19.35 -9.37 2.32
C THR A 73 -17.83 -9.28 2.17
N ALA A 74 -17.09 -9.46 3.26
CA ALA A 74 -15.63 -9.51 3.25
C ALA A 74 -15.12 -10.70 2.42
N LEU A 75 -15.70 -11.88 2.60
CA LEU A 75 -15.36 -13.07 1.80
C LEU A 75 -15.70 -12.89 0.31
N GLU A 76 -16.83 -12.26 -0.02
CA GLU A 76 -17.16 -11.95 -1.41
C GLU A 76 -16.15 -10.96 -2.01
N THR A 77 -15.69 -9.99 -1.23
CA THR A 77 -14.63 -9.06 -1.65
C THR A 77 -13.32 -9.80 -1.93
N VAL A 78 -12.96 -10.78 -1.10
CA VAL A 78 -11.77 -11.63 -1.33
C VAL A 78 -11.94 -12.47 -2.60
N ARG A 79 -13.11 -13.10 -2.81
CA ARG A 79 -13.42 -13.85 -4.03
C ARG A 79 -13.28 -12.98 -5.29
N ASN A 80 -13.84 -11.77 -5.25
CA ASN A 80 -13.73 -10.82 -6.36
C ASN A 80 -12.27 -10.39 -6.61
N ARG A 81 -11.43 -10.29 -5.58
CA ARG A 81 -9.99 -10.01 -5.76
C ARG A 81 -9.29 -11.11 -6.53
N TYR A 82 -9.53 -12.38 -6.21
CA TYR A 82 -8.99 -13.47 -7.02
C TYR A 82 -9.47 -13.38 -8.47
N ALA A 83 -10.76 -13.17 -8.69
CA ALA A 83 -11.34 -13.07 -10.03
C ALA A 83 -10.75 -11.92 -10.87
N VAL A 84 -10.51 -10.75 -10.26
CA VAL A 84 -9.98 -9.57 -10.98
C VAL A 84 -8.46 -9.59 -11.12
N MET A 85 -7.73 -10.09 -10.12
CA MET A 85 -6.27 -10.00 -10.10
C MET A 85 -5.59 -11.13 -10.88
N LEU A 86 -6.16 -12.34 -10.92
CA LEU A 86 -5.59 -13.47 -11.67
C LEU A 86 -5.38 -13.15 -13.17
N PRO A 87 -6.35 -12.55 -13.90
CA PRO A 87 -6.13 -12.16 -15.30
C PRO A 87 -4.98 -11.17 -15.51
N ILE A 88 -4.72 -10.28 -14.54
CA ILE A 88 -3.63 -9.29 -14.63
C ILE A 88 -2.28 -9.98 -14.53
N VAL A 89 -2.14 -10.94 -13.62
CA VAL A 89 -0.87 -11.61 -13.34
C VAL A 89 -0.62 -12.88 -14.14
N ARG A 90 -1.58 -13.35 -14.95
CA ARG A 90 -1.50 -14.64 -15.68
C ARG A 90 -0.19 -14.86 -16.45
N TYR A 91 0.42 -13.78 -16.95
CA TYR A 91 1.71 -13.85 -17.66
C TYR A 91 2.91 -13.64 -16.73
N THR A 92 2.77 -12.84 -15.67
CA THR A 92 3.85 -12.56 -14.71
C THR A 92 4.10 -13.74 -13.79
N LEU A 93 3.03 -14.40 -13.38
CA LEU A 93 3.04 -15.36 -12.28
C LEU A 93 3.86 -16.62 -12.59
N PRO A 94 3.77 -17.25 -13.77
CA PRO A 94 4.65 -18.39 -14.10
C PRO A 94 6.14 -18.02 -14.07
N HIS A 95 6.49 -16.81 -14.52
CA HIS A 95 7.88 -16.34 -14.50
C HIS A 95 8.38 -16.10 -13.07
N LEU A 96 7.54 -15.52 -12.20
CA LEU A 96 7.87 -15.35 -10.78
C LEU A 96 7.93 -16.69 -10.05
N ALA A 97 7.05 -17.62 -10.37
CA ALA A 97 7.05 -18.97 -9.80
C ALA A 97 8.34 -19.72 -10.15
N ALA A 98 8.92 -19.50 -11.33
CA ALA A 98 10.22 -20.05 -11.72
C ALA A 98 11.41 -19.44 -10.93
N ASP A 99 11.27 -18.23 -10.39
CA ASP A 99 12.32 -17.54 -9.63
C ASP A 99 12.42 -18.02 -8.16
N SER A 100 13.55 -18.62 -7.79
CA SER A 100 13.76 -19.18 -6.45
C SER A 100 13.82 -18.13 -5.35
N GLY A 101 14.25 -16.90 -5.66
CA GLY A 101 14.29 -15.79 -4.72
C GLY A 101 12.89 -15.28 -4.38
N PHE A 102 12.02 -15.21 -5.38
CA PHE A 102 10.60 -14.91 -5.22
C PHE A 102 9.90 -15.99 -4.39
N ARG A 103 10.05 -17.28 -4.75
CA ARG A 103 9.45 -18.39 -3.98
C ARG A 103 9.82 -18.33 -2.50
N ARG A 104 11.09 -18.12 -2.18
CA ARG A 104 11.56 -17.98 -0.79
C ARG A 104 10.94 -16.77 -0.09
N THR A 105 10.87 -15.63 -0.77
CA THR A 105 10.28 -14.40 -0.22
C THR A 105 8.79 -14.58 0.06
N ALA A 106 8.05 -15.16 -0.88
CA ALA A 106 6.62 -15.39 -0.74
C ALA A 106 6.32 -16.41 0.36
N ALA A 107 7.10 -17.50 0.45
CA ALA A 107 7.00 -18.46 1.56
C ALA A 107 7.23 -17.80 2.93
N GLN A 108 8.24 -16.93 3.04
CA GLN A 108 8.49 -16.17 4.27
C GLN A 108 7.29 -15.26 4.61
N LEU A 109 6.73 -14.55 3.63
CA LEU A 109 5.57 -13.69 3.86
C LEU A 109 4.34 -14.50 4.31
N ARG A 110 4.13 -15.71 3.77
CA ARG A 110 3.04 -16.58 4.25
C ARG A 110 3.25 -17.02 5.70
N GLN A 111 4.50 -17.33 6.09
CA GLN A 111 4.84 -17.61 7.50
C GLN A 111 4.62 -16.38 8.41
N GLU A 112 4.79 -15.16 7.87
CA GLU A 112 4.45 -13.90 8.55
C GLU A 112 2.92 -13.64 8.61
N GLY A 113 2.08 -14.52 8.04
CA GLY A 113 0.62 -14.42 8.07
C GLY A 113 -0.02 -13.78 6.82
N TRP A 114 0.76 -13.45 5.80
CA TRP A 114 0.22 -12.90 4.56
C TRP A 114 -0.50 -13.97 3.74
N ARG A 115 -1.82 -13.78 3.53
CA ARG A 115 -2.65 -14.56 2.60
C ARG A 115 -2.28 -14.39 1.13
N ASP A 116 -2.65 -15.39 0.32
CA ASP A 116 -2.34 -15.45 -1.10
C ASP A 116 -2.99 -14.29 -1.87
N TRP A 117 -4.21 -13.88 -1.50
CA TRP A 117 -4.87 -12.72 -2.11
C TRP A 117 -4.12 -11.40 -1.84
N HIS A 118 -3.39 -11.27 -0.71
CA HIS A 118 -2.55 -10.10 -0.45
C HIS A 118 -1.38 -10.06 -1.43
N LEU A 119 -0.67 -11.19 -1.56
CA LEU A 119 0.45 -11.33 -2.47
C LEU A 119 0.01 -11.09 -3.91
N LEU A 120 -1.11 -11.70 -4.30
CA LEU A 120 -1.71 -11.55 -5.61
C LEU A 120 -2.05 -10.09 -5.91
N THR A 121 -2.70 -9.39 -4.98
CA THR A 121 -3.02 -7.97 -5.11
C THR A 121 -1.76 -7.12 -5.25
N ALA A 122 -0.71 -7.42 -4.48
CA ALA A 122 0.56 -6.70 -4.55
C ALA A 122 1.26 -6.89 -5.92
N ILE A 123 1.30 -8.13 -6.42
CA ILE A 123 1.90 -8.47 -7.73
C ILE A 123 1.09 -7.86 -8.86
N ALA A 124 -0.24 -7.97 -8.82
CA ALA A 124 -1.13 -7.38 -9.82
C ALA A 124 -1.00 -5.86 -9.87
N ASN A 125 -0.90 -5.19 -8.72
CA ASN A 125 -0.63 -3.76 -8.66
C ASN A 125 0.76 -3.41 -9.21
N ALA A 126 1.79 -4.21 -8.95
CA ALA A 126 3.13 -3.96 -9.46
C ALA A 126 3.17 -4.11 -10.99
N ALA A 127 2.75 -5.28 -11.50
CA ALA A 127 2.80 -5.61 -12.91
C ALA A 127 1.80 -4.79 -13.74
N GLY A 128 0.55 -4.68 -13.28
CA GLY A 128 -0.50 -3.92 -13.95
C GLY A 128 -0.17 -2.44 -14.05
N ASN A 129 0.24 -1.80 -12.94
CA ASN A 129 0.60 -0.39 -13.00
C ASN A 129 1.83 -0.14 -13.85
N HIS A 130 2.82 -1.04 -13.84
CA HIS A 130 3.98 -0.94 -14.73
C HIS A 130 3.54 -0.97 -16.21
N ARG A 131 2.68 -1.92 -16.62
CA ARG A 131 2.15 -1.98 -17.99
C ARG A 131 1.36 -0.72 -18.38
N ALA A 132 0.50 -0.24 -17.48
CA ALA A 132 -0.26 0.98 -17.71
C ALA A 132 0.66 2.21 -17.88
N GLN A 133 1.68 2.35 -17.01
CA GLN A 133 2.63 3.45 -17.06
C GLN A 133 3.49 3.44 -18.33
N GLN A 134 3.89 2.28 -18.83
CA GLN A 134 4.60 2.16 -20.11
C GLN A 134 3.79 2.71 -21.29
N GLN A 135 2.47 2.69 -21.20
CA GLN A 135 1.56 3.28 -22.20
C GLN A 135 1.10 4.70 -21.85
N GLY A 136 1.72 5.35 -20.84
CA GLY A 136 1.34 6.68 -20.38
C GLY A 136 -0.01 6.73 -19.67
N LEU A 137 -0.59 5.58 -19.31
CA LEU A 137 -1.87 5.49 -18.63
C LEU A 137 -1.66 5.48 -17.11
N ARG A 138 -2.38 6.36 -16.41
CA ARG A 138 -2.39 6.42 -14.95
C ARG A 138 -3.85 6.42 -14.46
N PRO A 139 -4.24 5.46 -13.60
CA PRO A 139 -5.57 5.44 -13.01
C PRO A 139 -5.83 6.70 -12.18
N SER A 140 -7.01 7.30 -12.35
CA SER A 140 -7.50 8.41 -11.54
C SER A 140 -8.91 8.12 -11.01
N PRO A 141 -9.25 8.54 -9.78
CA PRO A 141 -10.59 8.34 -9.22
C PRO A 141 -11.74 8.88 -10.10
N GLY A 142 -11.48 9.89 -10.93
CA GLY A 142 -12.45 10.50 -11.84
C GLY A 142 -12.50 9.91 -13.25
N ASP A 143 -11.80 8.81 -13.53
CA ASP A 143 -11.77 8.23 -14.89
C ASP A 143 -13.16 7.73 -15.32
N SER A 144 -13.52 8.00 -16.58
CA SER A 144 -14.72 7.42 -17.21
C SER A 144 -14.64 5.89 -17.25
N GLN A 145 -15.80 5.24 -17.35
CA GLN A 145 -15.88 3.78 -17.42
C GLN A 145 -15.05 3.21 -18.59
N GLU A 146 -15.11 3.86 -19.75
CA GLU A 146 -14.32 3.50 -20.94
C GLU A 146 -12.81 3.61 -20.68
N ARG A 147 -12.38 4.70 -20.02
CA ARG A 147 -10.97 4.88 -19.66
C ARG A 147 -10.51 3.82 -18.67
N ARG A 148 -11.33 3.49 -17.66
CA ARG A 148 -11.05 2.40 -16.72
C ARG A 148 -10.95 1.06 -17.42
N ALA A 149 -11.85 0.76 -18.35
CA ALA A 149 -11.83 -0.47 -19.14
C ALA A 149 -10.57 -0.56 -20.00
N ARG A 150 -10.16 0.54 -20.65
CA ARG A 150 -8.92 0.60 -21.42
C ARG A 150 -7.69 0.37 -20.54
N ILE A 151 -7.63 1.00 -19.37
CA ILE A 151 -6.55 0.79 -18.40
C ILE A 151 -6.50 -0.68 -17.97
N LEU A 152 -7.64 -1.28 -17.62
CA LEU A 152 -7.72 -2.68 -17.22
C LEU A 152 -7.26 -3.62 -18.35
N ALA A 153 -7.68 -3.35 -19.59
CA ALA A 153 -7.24 -4.12 -20.75
C ALA A 153 -5.72 -4.04 -20.94
N THR A 154 -5.13 -2.84 -20.80
CA THR A 154 -3.67 -2.66 -20.80
C THR A 154 -3.00 -3.44 -19.65
N MET A 155 -3.58 -3.41 -18.45
CA MET A 155 -3.07 -4.16 -17.30
C MET A 155 -3.12 -5.68 -17.51
N GLN A 156 -4.00 -6.20 -18.37
CA GLN A 156 -4.14 -7.63 -18.67
C GLN A 156 -3.39 -8.07 -19.94
N ALA A 157 -2.79 -7.13 -20.67
CA ALA A 157 -2.05 -7.40 -21.89
C ALA A 157 -0.81 -8.27 -21.60
N PRO A 158 -0.36 -9.08 -22.58
CA PRO A 158 0.89 -9.84 -22.48
C PRO A 158 2.09 -8.94 -22.16
N GLU A 159 3.04 -9.48 -21.40
CA GLU A 159 4.29 -8.77 -21.11
C GLU A 159 5.20 -8.79 -22.34
N ALA A 160 5.49 -7.62 -22.90
CA ALA A 160 6.68 -7.45 -23.73
C ALA A 160 7.88 -7.49 -22.77
N CYS A 161 8.43 -8.70 -22.59
CA CYS A 161 9.54 -9.08 -21.71
C CYS A 161 10.31 -7.90 -21.07
N SER A 162 9.96 -7.57 -19.83
CA SER A 162 10.79 -6.76 -18.94
C SER A 162 10.96 -7.53 -17.64
N ARG A 163 11.98 -8.39 -17.61
CA ARG A 163 12.45 -9.21 -16.47
C ARG A 163 12.80 -8.41 -15.20
N ARG A 164 12.65 -7.09 -15.19
CA ARG A 164 13.13 -6.20 -14.12
C ARG A 164 11.94 -5.48 -13.49
N GLY A 165 11.64 -5.77 -12.23
CA GLY A 165 10.75 -4.89 -11.45
C GLY A 165 10.25 -5.42 -10.12
N ILE A 166 10.06 -6.74 -9.99
CA ILE A 166 9.45 -7.32 -8.79
C ILE A 166 10.55 -7.91 -7.90
N HIS A 167 11.21 -7.06 -7.12
CA HIS A 167 12.14 -7.47 -6.06
C HIS A 167 11.45 -7.44 -4.69
N ARG A 168 12.01 -8.14 -3.68
CA ARG A 168 11.43 -8.27 -2.32
C ARG A 168 11.01 -6.93 -1.68
N THR A 169 11.82 -5.88 -1.84
CA THR A 169 11.53 -4.53 -1.33
C THR A 169 10.34 -3.88 -2.03
N CYS A 170 10.14 -4.18 -3.31
CA CYS A 170 9.01 -3.72 -4.11
C CYS A 170 7.71 -4.40 -3.63
N LEU A 171 7.77 -5.69 -3.30
CA LEU A 171 6.62 -6.45 -2.83
C LEU A 171 6.05 -5.90 -1.51
N ARG A 172 6.88 -5.58 -0.51
CA ARG A 172 6.39 -5.00 0.77
C ARG A 172 5.73 -3.63 0.60
N THR A 173 6.25 -2.81 -0.32
CA THR A 173 5.62 -1.53 -0.68
C THR A 173 4.25 -1.76 -1.31
N HIS A 174 4.14 -2.70 -2.24
CA HIS A 174 2.85 -3.04 -2.88
C HIS A 174 1.85 -3.72 -1.93
N LEU A 175 2.32 -4.47 -0.93
CA LEU A 175 1.47 -4.97 0.16
C LEU A 175 0.89 -3.84 1.01
N SER A 176 1.66 -2.79 1.25
CA SER A 176 1.16 -1.59 1.94
C SER A 176 0.06 -0.91 1.12
N VAL A 177 0.24 -0.83 -0.21
CA VAL A 177 -0.80 -0.30 -1.11
C VAL A 177 -2.05 -1.19 -1.13
N ALA A 178 -1.89 -2.52 -1.06
CA ALA A 178 -3.01 -3.46 -0.96
C ALA A 178 -3.82 -3.26 0.34
N ALA A 179 -3.14 -3.02 1.47
CA ALA A 179 -3.78 -2.70 2.74
C ALA A 179 -4.59 -1.39 2.65
N VAL A 180 -4.01 -0.34 2.06
CA VAL A 180 -4.69 0.95 1.81
C VAL A 180 -5.93 0.77 0.92
N SER A 181 -5.82 -0.02 -0.16
CA SER A 181 -6.95 -0.33 -1.04
C SER A 181 -8.07 -1.06 -0.28
N THR A 182 -7.70 -2.01 0.57
CA THR A 182 -8.64 -2.76 1.41
C THR A 182 -9.35 -1.88 2.43
N ALA A 183 -8.62 -0.98 3.09
CA ALA A 183 -9.24 -0.02 3.99
C ALA A 183 -10.28 0.85 3.27
N ARG A 184 -9.96 1.31 2.05
CA ARG A 184 -10.90 2.10 1.24
C ARG A 184 -12.14 1.31 0.80
N SER A 185 -12.03 0.01 0.52
CA SER A 185 -13.20 -0.80 0.18
C SER A 185 -14.19 -0.94 1.33
N PHE A 186 -13.72 -0.84 2.58
CA PHE A 186 -14.58 -0.74 3.76
C PHE A 186 -15.04 0.70 4.08
N GLY A 187 -14.84 1.65 3.16
CA GLY A 187 -15.23 3.05 3.35
C GLY A 187 -14.31 3.83 4.30
N LEU A 188 -13.15 3.29 4.68
CA LEU A 188 -12.22 4.00 5.56
C LEU A 188 -11.52 5.14 4.82
N VAL A 189 -11.61 6.33 5.41
CA VAL A 189 -10.94 7.52 4.91
C VAL A 189 -9.53 7.58 5.47
N ILE A 190 -8.55 7.28 4.62
CA ILE A 190 -7.14 7.44 4.95
C ILE A 190 -6.77 8.92 4.75
N ARG A 191 -6.58 9.64 5.85
CA ARG A 191 -6.17 11.05 5.81
C ARG A 191 -4.70 11.14 5.42
N HIS A 192 -4.39 12.01 4.47
CA HIS A 192 -3.03 12.23 3.99
C HIS A 192 -2.13 12.75 5.13
N GLY A 193 -1.02 12.05 5.37
CA GLY A 193 -0.03 12.28 6.43
C GLY A 193 0.98 11.12 6.50
N LEU A 194 1.87 11.10 7.50
CA LEU A 194 2.71 9.95 7.83
C LEU A 194 1.81 8.81 8.33
N LEU A 195 1.27 8.03 7.38
CA LEU A 195 0.51 6.83 7.69
C LEU A 195 1.45 5.80 8.34
N ASP A 196 1.22 5.50 9.61
CA ASP A 196 1.84 4.34 10.24
C ASP A 196 1.24 3.06 9.62
N ARG A 197 2.06 2.40 8.81
CA ARG A 197 1.69 1.14 8.12
C ARG A 197 1.35 0.04 9.10
N GLN A 198 2.05 -0.03 10.24
CA GLN A 198 1.81 -1.07 11.23
C GLN A 198 0.49 -0.82 11.96
N ALA A 199 0.18 0.43 12.27
CA ALA A 199 -1.12 0.80 12.83
C ALA A 199 -2.27 0.47 11.88
N LEU A 200 -2.13 0.73 10.58
CA LEU A 200 -3.14 0.36 9.58
C LEU A 200 -3.36 -1.15 9.55
N LEU A 201 -2.29 -1.93 9.49
CA LEU A 201 -2.36 -3.39 9.46
C LEU A 201 -2.97 -3.99 10.73
N SER A 202 -2.68 -3.40 11.91
CA SER A 202 -3.32 -3.79 13.17
C SER A 202 -4.82 -3.53 13.11
N VAL A 203 -5.24 -2.32 12.72
CA VAL A 203 -6.67 -1.99 12.63
C VAL A 203 -7.41 -2.90 11.66
N LEU A 204 -6.83 -3.17 10.48
CA LEU A 204 -7.41 -4.08 9.50
C LEU A 204 -7.49 -5.52 10.01
N GLY A 205 -6.45 -5.98 10.72
CA GLY A 205 -6.44 -7.29 11.35
C GLY A 205 -7.50 -7.44 12.44
N ASP A 206 -7.47 -6.53 13.41
CA ASP A 206 -8.28 -6.61 14.63
C ASP A 206 -9.77 -6.39 14.37
N ARG A 207 -10.12 -5.65 13.29
CA ARG A 207 -11.49 -5.17 13.06
C ARG A 207 -12.10 -5.58 11.74
N TYR A 208 -11.31 -5.95 10.74
CA TYR A 208 -11.81 -6.19 9.37
C TYR A 208 -11.34 -7.53 8.79
N GLY A 209 -10.96 -8.49 9.65
CA GLY A 209 -10.65 -9.86 9.25
C GLY A 209 -9.47 -9.98 8.28
N TYR A 210 -8.61 -8.96 8.18
CA TYR A 210 -7.60 -8.87 7.11
C TYR A 210 -6.63 -10.06 7.09
N TRP A 211 -6.29 -10.60 8.26
CA TRP A 211 -5.39 -11.75 8.39
C TRP A 211 -6.10 -13.10 8.38
N THR A 212 -7.42 -13.12 8.60
CA THR A 212 -8.21 -14.35 8.81
C THR A 212 -9.05 -14.71 7.60
N ASP A 213 -9.61 -13.70 6.93
CA ASP A 213 -10.60 -13.87 5.89
C ASP A 213 -9.92 -14.33 4.60
N ASP A 214 -10.30 -15.53 4.17
CA ASP A 214 -9.86 -16.13 2.92
C ASP A 214 -10.94 -17.06 2.38
N VAL A 215 -10.84 -17.40 1.10
CA VAL A 215 -11.77 -18.30 0.42
C VAL A 215 -11.02 -19.48 -0.16
N GLY A 216 -11.68 -20.63 -0.33
CA GLY A 216 -11.08 -21.75 -1.05
C GLY A 216 -10.70 -21.35 -2.48
N HIS A 217 -9.44 -21.51 -2.83
CA HIS A 217 -8.91 -21.23 -4.18
C HIS A 217 -7.89 -22.30 -4.58
N SER A 218 -7.72 -22.51 -5.88
CA SER A 218 -6.62 -23.34 -6.41
C SER A 218 -5.27 -22.75 -5.99
N ASP A 219 -4.23 -23.58 -5.86
CA ASP A 219 -2.89 -23.11 -5.52
C ASP A 219 -2.36 -22.20 -6.63
N VAL A 220 -2.41 -20.89 -6.36
CA VAL A 220 -2.10 -19.85 -7.36
C VAL A 220 -0.59 -19.80 -7.65
N PHE A 221 0.23 -20.20 -6.69
CA PHE A 221 1.69 -20.06 -6.76
C PHE A 221 2.42 -21.41 -6.84
N GLU A 222 1.68 -22.51 -6.97
CA GLU A 222 2.20 -23.88 -7.10
C GLU A 222 3.16 -24.28 -5.97
N TRP A 223 2.81 -23.91 -4.73
CA TRP A 223 3.61 -24.20 -3.54
C TRP A 223 3.86 -25.71 -3.33
N GLN A 224 2.89 -26.54 -3.69
CA GLN A 224 2.93 -27.99 -3.44
C GLN A 224 3.79 -28.78 -4.43
N SER A 225 4.14 -28.20 -5.57
CA SER A 225 4.99 -28.84 -6.59
C SER A 225 6.42 -29.06 -6.10
N SER A 226 6.88 -28.25 -5.13
CA SER A 226 8.22 -28.37 -4.53
C SER A 226 8.36 -29.42 -3.43
N SER A 227 7.27 -30.07 -3.00
CA SER A 227 7.30 -31.07 -1.92
C SER A 227 7.24 -32.53 -2.41
N ASN A 228 6.90 -32.74 -3.69
CA ASN A 228 6.74 -34.09 -4.25
C ASN A 228 7.92 -34.58 -5.10
N GLU A 229 8.94 -33.75 -5.35
CA GLU A 229 10.10 -34.16 -6.17
C GLU A 229 11.23 -34.84 -5.35
N THR A 230 11.07 -34.94 -4.02
CA THR A 230 12.04 -35.61 -3.12
C THR A 230 11.57 -36.96 -2.56
N ALA A 231 10.42 -37.48 -2.98
CA ALA A 231 9.82 -38.69 -2.40
C ALA A 231 9.81 -39.94 -3.30
N GLU A 232 10.46 -39.92 -4.47
CA GLU A 232 10.63 -41.13 -5.31
C GLU A 232 12.09 -41.31 -5.73
N LEU A 233 12.87 -41.93 -4.84
CA LEU A 233 14.02 -42.74 -5.24
C LEU A 233 13.63 -44.21 -5.04
N PRO A 234 13.44 -45.00 -6.11
CA PRO A 234 13.25 -46.44 -5.95
C PRO A 234 14.58 -47.07 -5.51
N ALA A 235 14.54 -47.80 -4.40
CA ALA A 235 15.63 -48.68 -4.02
C ALA A 235 15.83 -49.75 -5.11
N SER A 236 17.05 -49.86 -5.60
CA SER A 236 17.57 -51.03 -6.33
C SER A 236 18.78 -51.54 -5.57
#